data_AF-A0A0D7AC52-F1
#
_entry.id   AF-A0A0D7AC52-F1
#
_cell.length_a   1.000
_cell.length_b   1.000
_cell.length_c   1.000
_cell.angle_alpha   90.00
_cell.angle_beta   90.00
_cell.angle_gamma   90.00
#
_symmetry.space_group_name_H-M   'P 1'
#
loop_
_entity.id
_entity.type
_entity.pdbx_description
1 polymer ?
#
loop_
_entity_poly.entity_id
_entity_poly.type
_entity_poly.pdbx_seq_one_letter_code
_entity_poly.pdbx_strand_id
1 'polypeptide(L)'
;MVSLVDSSPKKAPSLLRQLADLISASVDKIDAIFEEKGLEYPSLFSPIDGASPAEAAARDPHVMQVAAVVVAACSQLGATLHVPIVILSQAALSYHIPSALRFAIETDCADILRGQDRGLHVGDIASVHGVDASRLGRCLRLLAGHHIFKEACKPLR
;
A
#
# COMPACT_ATOMS: atom_id res chain seq x y z
N MET A 1 -41.73 36.76 -16.74
CA MET A 1 -40.57 36.75 -15.82
C MET A 1 -39.65 35.64 -16.28
N VAL A 2 -38.69 35.96 -17.15
CA VAL A 2 -37.71 35.01 -17.68
C VAL A 2 -36.52 35.03 -16.73
N SER A 3 -36.37 34.00 -15.89
CA SER A 3 -35.16 33.84 -15.09
C SER A 3 -34.03 33.40 -15.99
N LEU A 4 -33.05 34.29 -16.14
CA LEU A 4 -31.75 34.06 -16.75
C LEU A 4 -31.07 32.87 -16.08
N VAL A 5 -30.91 31.81 -16.84
CA VAL A 5 -30.03 30.68 -16.51
C VAL A 5 -28.61 31.26 -16.48
N ASP A 6 -27.97 31.23 -15.32
CA ASP A 6 -26.54 31.52 -15.15
C ASP A 6 -25.74 30.42 -15.89
N SER A 7 -25.58 30.60 -17.19
CA SER A 7 -24.70 29.81 -18.05
C SER A 7 -23.29 30.37 -17.98
N SER A 8 -22.70 30.39 -16.79
CA SER A 8 -21.25 30.43 -16.65
C SER A 8 -20.69 29.09 -17.12
N PRO A 9 -19.68 29.04 -18.01
CA PRO A 9 -19.13 27.77 -18.49
C PRO A 9 -18.50 27.04 -17.31
N LYS A 10 -19.09 25.90 -16.91
CA LYS A 10 -18.51 25.01 -15.89
C LYS A 10 -17.12 24.63 -16.37
N LYS A 11 -16.08 25.17 -15.72
CA LYS A 11 -14.68 24.86 -15.99
C LYS A 11 -14.52 23.34 -16.04
N ALA A 12 -13.97 22.81 -17.13
CA ALA A 12 -13.70 21.39 -17.25
C ALA A 12 -12.94 20.90 -16.00
N PRO A 13 -13.30 19.74 -15.43
CA PRO A 13 -12.67 19.26 -14.22
C PRO A 13 -11.16 19.13 -14.44
N SER A 14 -10.34 19.61 -13.50
CA SER A 14 -8.89 19.47 -13.57
C SER A 14 -8.48 18.00 -13.63
N LEU A 15 -7.33 17.68 -14.22
CA LEU A 15 -6.79 16.31 -14.26
C LEU A 15 -6.75 15.65 -12.87
N LEU A 16 -6.33 16.40 -11.84
CA LEU A 16 -6.29 15.90 -10.46
C LEU A 16 -7.67 15.48 -9.95
N ARG A 17 -8.72 16.25 -10.29
CA ARG A 17 -10.11 15.93 -9.93
C ARG A 17 -10.59 14.70 -10.70
N GLN A 18 -10.31 14.63 -12.00
CA GLN A 18 -10.67 13.47 -12.81
C GLN A 18 -10.05 12.16 -12.27
N LEU A 19 -8.78 12.21 -11.84
CA LEU A 19 -8.10 11.06 -11.24
C LEU A 19 -8.70 10.69 -9.87
N ALA A 20 -9.02 11.67 -9.03
CA ALA A 20 -9.68 11.42 -7.75
C ALA A 20 -11.07 10.79 -7.94
N ASP A 21 -11.86 11.32 -8.87
CA ASP A 21 -13.20 10.80 -9.18
C ASP A 21 -13.10 9.37 -9.76
N LEU A 22 -12.09 9.08 -10.58
CA LEU A 22 -11.82 7.74 -11.10
C LEU A 22 -11.43 6.75 -10.00
N ILE A 23 -10.61 7.18 -9.03
CA ILE A 23 -10.24 6.36 -7.86
C ILE A 23 -11.49 6.03 -7.06
N SER A 24 -12.28 7.04 -6.66
CA SER A 24 -13.51 6.84 -5.89
C SER A 24 -14.49 5.91 -6.62
N ALA A 25 -14.82 6.20 -7.88
CA ALA A 25 -15.77 5.39 -8.65
C ALA A 25 -15.29 3.94 -8.91
N SER A 26 -13.98 3.69 -8.87
CA SER A 26 -13.44 2.33 -9.00
C SER A 26 -13.42 1.59 -7.66
N VAL A 27 -13.15 2.29 -6.55
CA VAL A 27 -13.26 1.73 -5.20
C VAL A 27 -14.71 1.35 -4.90
N ASP A 28 -15.68 2.22 -5.22
CA ASP A 28 -17.12 1.94 -5.03
C ASP A 28 -17.56 0.64 -5.72
N LYS A 29 -16.97 0.32 -6.88
CA LYS A 29 -17.25 -0.95 -7.59
C LYS A 29 -16.69 -2.16 -6.86
N ILE A 30 -15.48 -2.04 -6.30
CA ILE A 30 -14.88 -3.11 -5.51
C ILE A 30 -15.73 -3.32 -4.26
N ASP A 31 -16.05 -2.26 -3.53
CA ASP A 31 -16.86 -2.33 -2.31
C ASP A 31 -18.23 -2.96 -2.59
N ALA A 32 -18.90 -2.58 -3.68
CA ALA A 32 -20.16 -3.20 -4.07
C ALA A 32 -20.06 -4.72 -4.33
N ILE A 33 -18.97 -5.19 -4.96
CA ILE A 33 -18.73 -6.63 -5.21
C ILE A 33 -18.51 -7.38 -3.88
N PHE A 34 -17.80 -6.76 -2.94
CA PHE A 34 -17.53 -7.36 -1.64
C PHE A 34 -18.77 -7.33 -0.73
N GLU A 35 -19.53 -6.25 -0.73
CA GLU A 35 -20.82 -6.12 -0.04
C GLU A 35 -21.85 -7.13 -0.53
N GLU A 36 -21.98 -7.34 -1.86
CA GLU A 36 -22.89 -8.34 -2.43
C GLU A 36 -22.58 -9.76 -1.94
N LYS A 37 -21.29 -10.04 -1.71
CA LYS A 37 -20.82 -11.34 -1.20
C LYS A 37 -20.83 -11.41 0.33
N GLY A 38 -21.14 -10.32 1.04
CA GLY A 38 -21.03 -10.23 2.49
C GLY A 38 -19.60 -10.41 3.01
N LEU A 39 -18.61 -10.02 2.21
CA LEU A 39 -17.18 -10.14 2.50
C LEU A 39 -16.54 -8.77 2.73
N GLU A 40 -15.40 -8.75 3.40
CA GLU A 40 -14.55 -7.57 3.53
C GLU A 40 -13.31 -7.73 2.64
N TYR A 41 -12.80 -6.63 2.08
CA TYR A 41 -11.58 -6.68 1.27
C TYR A 41 -10.38 -7.09 2.15
N PRO A 42 -9.53 -8.04 1.70
CA PRO A 42 -8.44 -8.55 2.52
C PRO A 42 -7.42 -7.45 2.89
N SER A 43 -7.03 -7.43 4.17
CA SER A 43 -6.02 -6.48 4.65
C SER A 43 -4.62 -6.85 4.20
N LEU A 44 -3.83 -5.85 3.79
CA LEU A 44 -2.44 -6.02 3.37
C LEU A 44 -1.53 -6.69 4.43
N PHE A 45 -1.84 -6.48 5.72
CA PHE A 45 -1.00 -6.96 6.83
C PHE A 45 -1.54 -8.21 7.51
N SER A 46 -2.65 -8.76 7.01
CA SER A 46 -3.14 -10.05 7.47
C SER A 46 -2.41 -11.18 6.73
N PRO A 47 -2.15 -12.33 7.37
CA PRO A 47 -1.62 -13.49 6.67
C PRO A 47 -2.52 -13.87 5.49
N ILE A 48 -1.90 -14.15 4.34
CA ILE A 48 -2.61 -14.60 3.15
C ILE A 48 -3.11 -16.01 3.40
N ASP A 49 -4.43 -16.18 3.40
CA ASP A 49 -5.09 -17.49 3.46
C ASP A 49 -5.67 -17.84 2.09
N GLY A 50 -5.06 -18.82 1.41
CA GLY A 50 -5.51 -19.28 0.10
C GLY A 50 -6.91 -19.90 0.10
N ALA A 51 -7.41 -20.34 1.26
CA ALA A 51 -8.76 -20.87 1.42
C ALA A 51 -9.80 -19.81 1.75
N SER A 52 -9.39 -18.57 2.05
CA SER A 52 -10.30 -17.50 2.43
C SER A 52 -11.17 -17.08 1.24
N PRO A 53 -12.51 -16.99 1.41
CA PRO A 53 -13.40 -16.54 0.35
C PRO A 53 -13.12 -15.08 -0.07
N ALA A 54 -12.61 -14.25 0.85
CA ALA A 54 -12.23 -12.86 0.56
C ALA A 54 -10.99 -12.79 -0.36
N GLU A 55 -9.99 -13.64 -0.09
CA GLU A 55 -8.78 -13.77 -0.92
C GLU A 55 -9.10 -14.35 -2.31
N ALA A 56 -10.03 -15.31 -2.38
CA ALA A 56 -10.53 -15.82 -3.65
C ALA A 56 -11.30 -14.75 -4.44
N ALA A 57 -12.14 -13.96 -3.78
CA ALA A 57 -12.86 -12.85 -4.40
C ALA A 57 -11.91 -11.74 -4.88
N ALA A 58 -10.83 -11.44 -4.15
CA ALA A 58 -9.82 -10.46 -4.57
C ALA A 58 -9.02 -10.92 -5.80
N ARG A 59 -8.87 -12.23 -6.00
CA ARG A 59 -8.22 -12.84 -7.18
C ARG A 59 -9.18 -13.01 -8.37
N ASP A 60 -10.44 -12.64 -8.24
CA ASP A 60 -11.38 -12.67 -9.35
C ASP A 60 -10.89 -11.72 -10.47
N PRO A 61 -10.84 -12.16 -11.74
CA PRO A 61 -10.33 -11.33 -12.83
C PRO A 61 -11.02 -9.98 -12.97
N HIS A 62 -12.32 -9.88 -12.65
CA HIS A 62 -13.05 -8.62 -12.71
C HIS A 62 -12.60 -7.67 -11.60
N VAL A 63 -12.47 -8.17 -10.37
CA VAL A 63 -11.95 -7.39 -9.23
C VAL A 63 -10.51 -6.94 -9.50
N MET A 64 -9.65 -7.83 -9.98
CA MET A 64 -8.27 -7.51 -10.33
C MET A 64 -8.17 -6.41 -11.39
N GLN A 65 -9.05 -6.42 -12.40
CA GLN A 65 -9.09 -5.39 -13.44
C GLN A 65 -9.46 -4.02 -12.85
N VAL A 66 -10.48 -3.96 -11.99
CA VAL A 66 -10.88 -2.71 -11.33
C VAL A 66 -9.78 -2.22 -10.38
N ALA A 67 -9.19 -3.12 -9.61
CA ALA A 67 -8.05 -2.80 -8.73
C ALA A 67 -6.85 -2.26 -9.52
N ALA A 68 -6.54 -2.82 -10.70
CA ALA A 68 -5.48 -2.32 -11.55
C ALA A 68 -5.74 -0.87 -12.02
N VAL A 69 -7.01 -0.51 -12.30
CA VAL A 69 -7.40 0.88 -12.63
C VAL A 69 -7.15 1.81 -11.44
N VAL A 70 -7.53 1.40 -10.22
CA VAL A 70 -7.26 2.16 -9.00
C VAL A 70 -5.76 2.38 -8.81
N VAL A 71 -4.97 1.31 -8.90
CA VAL A 71 -3.51 1.37 -8.73
C VAL A 71 -2.87 2.28 -9.78
N ALA A 72 -3.28 2.19 -11.05
CA ALA A 72 -2.79 3.04 -12.12
C ALA A 72 -3.16 4.51 -11.89
N ALA A 73 -4.39 4.81 -11.49
CA ALA A 73 -4.86 6.16 -11.21
C ALA A 73 -4.14 6.79 -10.02
N CYS A 74 -3.94 6.04 -8.92
CA CYS A 74 -3.16 6.46 -7.76
C CYS A 74 -1.70 6.76 -8.14
N SER A 75 -1.10 5.89 -8.95
CA SER A 75 0.27 6.07 -9.45
C SER A 75 0.40 7.34 -10.30
N GLN A 76 -0.55 7.56 -11.21
CA GLN A 76 -0.58 8.76 -12.06
C GLN A 76 -0.82 10.04 -11.23
N LEU A 77 -1.71 9.99 -10.24
CA LEU A 77 -1.98 11.11 -9.35
C LEU A 77 -0.72 11.48 -8.55
N GLY A 78 -0.05 10.48 -7.95
CA GLY A 78 1.22 10.68 -7.25
C GLY A 78 2.31 11.25 -8.16
N ALA A 79 2.48 10.69 -9.35
CA ALA A 79 3.45 11.18 -10.33
C ALA A 79 3.17 12.63 -10.77
N THR A 80 1.90 13.02 -10.89
CA THR A 80 1.51 14.39 -11.27
C THR A 80 1.81 15.40 -10.16
N LEU A 81 1.71 14.98 -8.89
CA LEU A 81 1.92 15.85 -7.73
C LEU A 81 3.38 15.97 -7.31
N HIS A 82 4.24 15.03 -7.73
CA HIS A 82 5.65 15.09 -7.40
C HIS A 82 6.38 16.19 -8.20
N VAL A 83 7.21 16.97 -7.50
CA VAL A 83 8.16 17.89 -8.12
C VAL A 83 9.29 17.07 -8.77
N PRO A 84 9.82 17.43 -9.96
CA PRO A 84 10.78 16.61 -10.70
C PRO A 84 12.00 16.14 -9.90
N ILE A 85 12.55 16.99 -9.01
CA ILE A 85 13.70 16.64 -8.17
C ILE A 85 13.42 15.48 -7.20
N VAL A 86 12.17 15.37 -6.73
CA VAL A 86 11.77 14.30 -5.81
C VAL A 86 11.74 12.97 -6.55
N ILE A 87 11.16 12.94 -7.75
CA ILE A 87 11.11 11.73 -8.59
C ILE A 87 12.53 11.27 -8.94
N LEU A 88 13.40 12.20 -9.34
CA LEU A 88 14.78 11.88 -9.67
C LEU A 88 15.53 11.30 -8.45
N SER A 89 15.33 11.89 -7.27
CA SER A 89 15.96 11.41 -6.04
C SER A 89 15.46 10.01 -5.66
N GLN A 90 14.15 9.75 -5.77
CA GLN A 90 13.58 8.42 -5.53
C GLN A 90 14.14 7.38 -6.50
N ALA A 91 14.23 7.71 -7.79
CA ALA A 91 14.80 6.83 -8.80
C ALA A 91 16.29 6.53 -8.52
N ALA A 92 17.08 7.57 -8.23
CA ALA A 92 18.51 7.46 -7.95
C ALA A 92 18.80 6.63 -6.68
N LEU A 93 17.90 6.68 -5.68
CA LEU A 93 18.05 5.99 -4.40
C LEU A 93 17.26 4.67 -4.31
N SER A 94 16.63 4.24 -5.41
CA SER A 94 15.77 3.05 -5.45
C SER A 94 16.50 1.74 -5.07
N TYR A 95 17.84 1.70 -5.22
CA TYR A 95 18.68 0.54 -4.89
C TYR A 95 18.71 0.19 -3.40
N HIS A 96 18.29 1.10 -2.51
CA HIS A 96 18.22 0.80 -1.08
C HIS A 96 17.14 -0.25 -0.75
N ILE A 97 16.03 -0.28 -1.48
CA ILE A 97 14.93 -1.22 -1.26
C ILE A 97 15.36 -2.68 -1.49
N PRO A 98 15.88 -3.07 -2.67
CA PRO A 98 16.32 -4.46 -2.89
C PRO A 98 17.50 -4.84 -1.98
N SER A 99 18.35 -3.88 -1.60
CA SER A 99 19.46 -4.12 -0.66
C SER A 99 18.96 -4.44 0.74
N ALA A 100 17.98 -3.68 1.24
CA ALA A 100 17.32 -3.95 2.52
C ALA A 100 16.51 -5.26 2.48
N LEU A 101 15.84 -5.55 1.37
CA LEU A 101 15.08 -6.79 1.19
C LEU A 101 16.00 -8.00 1.25
N ARG A 102 17.14 -7.95 0.55
CA ARG A 102 18.17 -9.00 0.63
C ARG A 102 18.63 -9.22 2.08
N PHE A 103 18.90 -8.15 2.82
CA PHE A 103 19.30 -8.26 4.23
C PHE A 103 18.20 -8.90 5.09
N ALA A 104 16.93 -8.55 4.87
CA ALA A 104 15.80 -9.16 5.58
C ALA A 104 15.61 -10.65 5.24
N ILE A 105 15.91 -11.06 4.01
CA ILE A 105 15.89 -12.47 3.58
C ILE A 105 17.06 -13.24 4.22
N GLU A 106 18.29 -12.70 4.16
CA GLU A 106 19.48 -13.37 4.72
C GLU A 106 19.45 -13.50 6.26
N THR A 107 18.56 -12.77 6.93
CA THR A 107 18.36 -12.80 8.38
C THR A 107 17.04 -13.45 8.79
N ASP A 108 16.35 -14.10 7.84
CA ASP A 108 15.09 -14.82 8.05
C ASP A 108 14.01 -14.00 8.79
N CYS A 109 14.01 -12.67 8.59
CA CYS A 109 13.16 -11.75 9.36
C CYS A 109 11.68 -12.10 9.26
N ALA A 110 11.21 -12.47 8.06
CA ALA A 110 9.81 -12.84 7.82
C ALA A 110 9.43 -14.13 8.57
N ASP A 111 10.35 -15.09 8.67
CA ASP A 111 10.12 -16.35 9.37
C ASP A 111 10.14 -16.16 10.89
N ILE A 112 11.06 -15.34 11.40
CA ILE A 112 11.11 -14.96 12.82
C ILE A 112 9.82 -14.24 13.26
N LEU A 113 9.26 -13.40 12.39
CA LEU A 113 8.02 -12.67 12.65
C LEU A 113 6.75 -13.51 12.41
N ARG A 114 6.86 -14.72 11.85
CA ARG A 114 5.69 -15.57 11.59
C ARG A 114 5.03 -15.98 12.91
N GLY A 115 3.73 -15.71 13.04
CA GLY A 115 2.96 -15.97 14.27
C GLY A 115 3.19 -14.94 15.38
N GLN A 116 3.92 -13.86 15.11
CA GLN A 116 4.15 -12.76 16.05
C GLN A 116 3.21 -11.59 15.74
N ASP A 117 1.93 -11.72 16.07
CA ASP A 117 0.89 -10.73 15.72
C ASP A 117 1.16 -9.32 16.31
N ARG A 118 1.94 -9.25 17.39
CA ARG A 118 2.34 -7.99 18.03
C ARG A 118 3.69 -7.44 17.54
N GLY A 119 4.32 -8.12 16.59
CA GLY A 119 5.69 -7.88 16.17
C GLY A 119 6.71 -8.25 17.25
N LEU A 120 7.99 -8.06 16.92
CA LEU A 120 9.12 -8.27 17.82
C LEU A 120 9.99 -7.02 17.87
N HIS A 121 10.69 -6.83 18.98
CA HIS A 121 11.68 -5.77 19.06
C HIS A 121 12.88 -6.13 18.16
N VAL A 122 13.44 -5.13 17.48
CA VAL A 122 14.55 -5.37 16.53
C VAL A 122 15.76 -6.05 17.17
N GLY A 123 16.01 -5.82 18.45
CA GLY A 123 17.06 -6.50 19.20
C GLY A 123 16.83 -8.00 19.32
N ASP A 124 15.58 -8.43 19.50
CA ASP A 124 15.22 -9.84 19.62
C ASP A 124 15.39 -10.54 18.26
N ILE A 125 14.94 -9.89 17.18
CA ILE A 125 15.13 -10.38 15.80
C ILE A 125 16.62 -10.50 15.48
N ALA A 126 17.39 -9.46 15.81
CA ALA A 126 18.83 -9.42 15.53
C ALA A 126 19.62 -10.49 16.31
N SER A 127 19.16 -10.84 17.51
CA SER A 127 19.84 -11.81 18.38
C SER A 127 19.83 -13.24 17.81
N VAL A 128 18.84 -13.60 17.00
CA VAL A 128 18.70 -14.96 16.42
C VAL A 128 19.90 -15.30 15.53
N HIS A 129 20.36 -14.34 14.73
CA HIS A 129 21.48 -14.51 13.78
C HIS A 129 22.73 -13.71 14.17
N GLY A 130 22.73 -13.04 15.32
CA GLY A 130 23.86 -12.23 15.80
C GLY A 130 24.19 -11.02 14.93
N VAL A 131 23.19 -10.41 14.29
CA VAL A 131 23.37 -9.21 13.45
C VAL A 131 23.31 -7.93 14.27
N ASP A 132 23.83 -6.84 13.72
CA ASP A 132 23.72 -5.52 14.36
C ASP A 132 22.27 -5.02 14.31
N ALA A 133 21.65 -4.87 15.49
CA ALA A 133 20.25 -4.46 15.63
C ALA A 133 19.98 -3.05 15.06
N SER A 134 20.96 -2.16 15.08
CA SER A 134 20.83 -0.80 14.55
C SER A 134 20.74 -0.81 13.02
N ARG A 135 21.60 -1.58 12.36
CA ARG A 135 21.56 -1.80 10.91
C ARG A 135 20.25 -2.48 10.50
N LEU A 136 19.84 -3.54 11.21
CA LEU A 136 18.58 -4.21 10.96
C LEU A 136 17.38 -3.29 11.11
N GLY A 137 17.36 -2.48 12.16
CA GLY A 137 16.28 -1.51 12.38
C GLY A 137 16.15 -0.49 11.26
N ARG A 138 17.27 -0.03 10.69
CA ARG A 138 17.26 0.89 9.54
C ARG A 138 16.70 0.22 8.29
N CYS A 139 17.09 -1.03 8.02
CA CYS A 139 16.58 -1.79 6.89
C CYS A 139 15.08 -2.07 7.03
N LEU A 140 14.64 -2.56 8.19
CA LEU A 140 13.22 -2.85 8.44
C LEU A 140 12.36 -1.58 8.39
N ARG A 141 12.85 -0.44 8.88
CA ARG A 141 12.13 0.84 8.77
C ARG A 141 11.96 1.29 7.32
N LEU A 142 13.00 1.16 6.49
CA LEU A 142 12.89 1.44 5.07
C LEU A 142 11.82 0.55 4.42
N LEU A 143 11.88 -0.75 4.67
CA LEU A 143 10.90 -1.71 4.14
C LEU A 143 9.49 -1.47 4.66
N ALA A 144 9.34 -0.98 5.91
CA ALA A 144 8.05 -0.58 6.46
C ALA A 144 7.46 0.65 5.77
N GLY A 145 8.31 1.62 5.39
CA GLY A 145 7.91 2.75 4.55
C GLY A 145 7.44 2.35 3.15
N HIS A 146 7.83 1.16 2.68
CA HIS A 146 7.38 0.56 1.43
C HIS A 146 6.28 -0.49 1.61
N HIS A 147 5.65 -0.54 2.79
CA HIS A 147 4.56 -1.46 3.12
C HIS A 147 4.92 -2.96 3.02
N ILE A 148 6.20 -3.31 3.08
CA ILE A 148 6.68 -4.71 3.09
C ILE A 148 6.63 -5.27 4.52
N PHE A 149 6.97 -4.45 5.51
CA PHE A 149 6.80 -4.73 6.94
C PHE A 149 5.89 -3.67 7.58
N LYS A 150 5.45 -3.92 8.81
CA LYS A 150 4.68 -2.97 9.61
C LYS A 150 5.40 -2.69 10.91
N GLU A 151 5.61 -1.42 11.23
CA GLU A 151 6.10 -1.05 12.57
C GLU A 151 4.97 -1.26 13.58
N ALA A 152 5.18 -2.15 14.55
CA ALA A 152 4.29 -2.30 15.68
C ALA A 152 4.68 -1.31 16.78
N CYS A 153 3.75 -0.45 17.20
CA CYS A 153 3.97 0.40 18.35
C CYS A 153 3.97 -0.47 19.61
N LYS A 154 4.91 -0.20 20.53
CA LYS A 154 4.85 -0.77 21.88
C LYS A 154 3.57 -0.26 22.54
N PRO A 155 2.63 -1.12 22.97
CA PRO A 155 1.47 -0.64 23.70
C PRO A 155 1.94 0.11 24.96
N LEU A 156 1.46 1.32 25.14
CA LEU A 156 1.70 2.12 26.34
C LEU A 156 1.23 1.28 27.54
N ARG A 157 2.13 1.08 28.51
CA ARG A 157 1.86 0.35 29.76
C ARG A 157 1.08 1.23 30.72
#